data_AF-A0A255EJZ6-F1
#
_entry.id   AF-A0A255EJZ6-F1
#
_cell.length_a   1.000
_cell.length_b   1.000
_cell.length_c   1.000
_cell.angle_alpha   90.00
_cell.angle_beta   90.00
_cell.angle_gamma   90.00
#
_symmetry.space_group_name_H-M   'P 1'
#
loop_
_entity.id
_entity.type
_entity.pdbx_description
1 polymer ?
#
loop_
_entity_poly.entity_id
_entity_poly.type
_entity_poly.pdbx_seq_one_letter_code
_entity_poly.pdbx_strand_id
1 'polypeptide(L)'
;MQTDIVRSPFARGALAFMRIVTGWLFLWAFLDKLFGLNHATPVERAWLNGGSPTAGFLANAEGPFGATFQSMASAAPVLDWIFMIGLLGLGVALVTGAGVKIAAIAGTVLVAMMYLATFPLGAAGATNPITTSHWLEAAAMIVVAATRAGDTFGLGKIWAKYVGDSIWR
;
A
#
# COMPACT_ATOMS: atom_id res chain seq x y z
N MET A 1 14.63 0.23 19.84
CA MET A 1 15.30 0.57 18.57
C MET A 1 15.34 -0.67 17.68
N GLN A 2 15.51 -0.53 16.36
CA GLN A 2 15.65 -1.69 15.48
C GLN A 2 16.82 -2.61 15.86
N THR A 3 17.93 -2.05 16.37
CA THR A 3 19.10 -2.82 16.84
C THR A 3 18.79 -3.81 17.95
N ASP A 4 17.74 -3.55 18.73
CA ASP A 4 17.34 -4.40 19.86
C ASP A 4 16.58 -5.65 19.38
N ILE A 5 15.99 -5.58 18.18
CA ILE A 5 15.18 -6.63 17.55
C ILE A 5 16.00 -7.37 16.48
N VAL A 6 16.65 -6.63 15.59
CA VAL A 6 17.42 -7.15 14.46
C VAL A 6 18.89 -6.77 14.62
N ARG A 7 19.69 -7.72 15.14
CA ARG A 7 21.09 -7.49 15.50
C ARG A 7 22.03 -7.45 14.27
N SER A 8 21.74 -8.23 13.23
CA SER A 8 22.53 -8.28 12.00
C SER A 8 22.41 -6.98 11.18
N PRO A 9 23.52 -6.28 10.88
CA PRO A 9 23.51 -5.08 10.03
C PRO A 9 22.97 -5.35 8.62
N PHE A 10 23.33 -6.49 8.03
CA PHE A 10 22.86 -6.89 6.71
C PHE A 10 21.33 -7.07 6.69
N ALA A 11 20.78 -7.76 7.68
CA ALA A 11 19.34 -7.94 7.80
C ALA A 11 18.60 -6.60 7.95
N ARG A 12 19.16 -5.64 8.72
CA ARG A 12 18.58 -4.29 8.82
C ARG A 12 18.59 -3.55 7.47
N GLY A 13 19.68 -3.67 6.71
CA GLY A 13 19.78 -3.12 5.36
C GLY A 13 18.75 -3.72 4.41
N ALA A 14 18.62 -5.05 4.41
CA ALA A 14 17.62 -5.75 3.60
C ALA A 14 16.17 -5.35 3.96
N LEU A 15 15.87 -5.20 5.25
CA LEU A 15 14.56 -4.74 5.72
C LEU A 15 14.28 -3.28 5.32
N ALA A 16 15.29 -2.42 5.38
CA ALA A 16 15.18 -1.04 4.90
C ALA A 16 14.94 -0.98 3.38
N PHE A 17 15.64 -1.82 2.62
CA PHE A 17 15.41 -1.96 1.17
C PHE A 17 13.98 -2.44 0.88
N MET A 18 13.52 -3.51 1.54
CA MET A 18 12.15 -4.02 1.41
C MET A 18 11.12 -2.92 1.72
N ARG A 19 11.32 -2.15 2.79
CA ARG A 19 10.48 -1.00 3.15
C ARG A 19 10.43 0.02 2.00
N ILE A 20 11.58 0.42 1.47
CA ILE A 20 11.67 1.46 0.42
C ILE A 20 11.01 0.98 -0.87
N VAL A 21 11.30 -0.25 -1.31
CA VAL A 21 10.69 -0.83 -2.53
C VAL A 21 9.19 -0.95 -2.36
N THR A 22 8.70 -1.42 -1.21
CA THR A 22 7.26 -1.50 -0.92
C THR A 22 6.60 -0.12 -0.98
N GLY A 23 7.23 0.90 -0.38
CA GLY A 23 6.75 2.28 -0.48
C GLY A 23 6.76 2.83 -1.91
N TRP A 24 7.77 2.47 -2.69
CA TRP A 24 7.87 2.86 -4.09
C TRP A 24 6.73 2.29 -4.94
N LEU A 25 6.26 1.07 -4.67
CA LEU A 25 5.10 0.51 -5.38
C LEU A 25 3.86 1.41 -5.24
N PHE A 26 3.58 1.91 -4.03
CA PHE A 26 2.46 2.81 -3.77
C PHE A 26 2.69 4.22 -4.36
N LEU A 27 3.90 4.78 -4.24
CA LEU A 27 4.23 6.07 -4.85
C LEU A 27 4.11 6.01 -6.37
N TRP A 28 4.60 4.94 -6.99
CA TRP A 28 4.52 4.78 -8.43
C TRP A 28 3.08 4.68 -8.90
N ALA A 29 2.26 3.86 -8.22
CA ALA A 29 0.83 3.79 -8.49
C ALA A 29 0.13 5.15 -8.36
N PHE A 30 0.50 5.95 -7.35
CA PHE A 30 0.01 7.32 -7.21
C PHE A 30 0.44 8.21 -8.39
N LEU A 31 1.72 8.21 -8.76
CA LEU A 31 2.25 9.04 -9.84
C LEU A 31 1.60 8.70 -11.19
N ASP A 32 1.51 7.42 -11.53
CA ASP A 32 0.87 6.97 -12.76
C ASP A 32 -0.62 7.32 -12.78
N LYS A 33 -1.34 7.15 -11.67
CA LYS A 33 -2.77 7.52 -11.58
C LYS A 33 -3.00 9.02 -11.60
N LEU A 34 -2.10 9.80 -11.00
CA LEU A 34 -2.21 11.25 -10.94
C LEU A 34 -1.99 11.88 -12.32
N PHE A 35 -0.91 11.48 -13.01
CA PHE A 35 -0.46 12.11 -14.25
C PHE A 35 -0.84 11.35 -15.53
N GLY A 36 -1.17 10.06 -15.44
CA GLY A 36 -1.41 9.18 -16.59
C GLY A 36 -0.13 8.95 -17.40
N LEU A 37 0.84 8.24 -16.83
CA LEU A 37 2.16 8.04 -17.44
C LEU A 37 2.18 6.91 -18.48
N ASN A 38 1.01 6.38 -18.87
CA ASN A 38 0.82 5.29 -19.82
C ASN A 38 1.43 3.94 -19.39
N HIS A 39 1.62 3.71 -18.09
CA HIS A 39 2.01 2.39 -17.60
C HIS A 39 0.80 1.51 -17.32
N ALA A 40 -0.04 1.92 -16.37
CA ALA A 40 -1.34 1.30 -16.12
C ALA A 40 -2.49 2.29 -16.39
N THR A 41 -2.20 3.59 -16.32
CA THR A 41 -3.17 4.67 -16.49
C THR A 41 -2.84 5.46 -17.76
N PRO A 42 -3.68 5.37 -18.81
CA PRO A 42 -3.60 6.25 -19.96
C PRO A 42 -3.78 7.72 -19.57
N VAL A 43 -3.23 8.64 -20.37
CA VAL A 43 -3.32 10.10 -20.12
C VAL A 43 -4.78 10.55 -19.94
N GLU A 44 -5.69 10.09 -20.79
CA GLU A 44 -7.12 10.42 -20.73
C GLU A 44 -7.84 9.90 -19.48
N ARG A 45 -7.23 8.93 -18.77
CA ARG A 45 -7.74 8.39 -17.49
C ARG A 45 -6.98 8.91 -16.28
N ALA A 46 -6.03 9.82 -16.46
CA ALA A 46 -5.32 10.47 -15.36
C ALA A 46 -6.31 11.21 -14.44
N TRP A 47 -6.02 11.21 -13.14
CA TRP A 47 -6.88 11.89 -12.16
C TRP A 47 -6.92 13.40 -12.40
N LEU A 48 -5.79 14.01 -12.79
CA LEU A 48 -5.75 15.43 -13.16
C LEU A 48 -6.59 15.77 -14.40
N ASN A 49 -6.88 14.78 -15.24
CA ASN A 49 -7.75 14.92 -16.42
C ASN A 49 -9.22 14.52 -16.12
N GLY A 50 -9.59 14.37 -14.85
CA GLY A 50 -10.94 14.01 -14.42
C GLY A 50 -11.25 12.52 -14.45
N GLY A 51 -10.25 11.66 -14.71
CA GLY A 51 -10.39 10.21 -14.58
C GLY A 51 -10.57 9.79 -13.12
N SER A 52 -11.19 8.62 -12.90
CA SER A 52 -11.38 8.07 -11.55
C SER A 52 -10.36 6.96 -11.25
N PRO A 53 -9.46 7.16 -10.27
CA PRO A 53 -8.50 6.15 -9.81
C PRO A 53 -9.09 4.81 -9.36
N THR A 54 -10.32 4.80 -8.84
CA THR A 54 -10.96 3.62 -8.23
C THR A 54 -12.13 3.04 -9.02
N ALA A 55 -12.87 3.85 -9.79
CA ALA A 55 -14.12 3.40 -10.42
C ALA A 55 -13.93 2.15 -11.30
N GLY A 56 -12.89 2.15 -12.16
CA GLY A 56 -12.60 1.00 -13.02
C GLY A 56 -12.24 -0.26 -12.23
N PHE A 57 -11.52 -0.12 -11.12
CA PHE A 57 -11.16 -1.26 -10.27
C PHE A 57 -12.40 -1.84 -9.56
N LEU A 58 -13.27 -0.98 -9.01
CA LEU A 58 -14.48 -1.40 -8.31
C LEU A 58 -15.53 -1.99 -9.25
N ALA A 59 -15.72 -1.40 -10.43
CA ALA A 59 -16.68 -1.87 -11.43
C ALA A 59 -16.32 -3.24 -12.00
N ASN A 60 -15.03 -3.60 -12.03
CA ASN A 60 -14.54 -4.89 -12.49
C ASN A 60 -14.18 -5.84 -11.34
N ALA A 61 -14.69 -5.59 -10.12
CA ALA A 61 -14.48 -6.51 -9.01
C ALA A 61 -15.15 -7.88 -9.30
N GLU A 62 -14.45 -8.96 -8.99
CA GLU A 62 -14.86 -10.34 -9.31
C GLU A 62 -14.95 -11.22 -8.04
N GLY A 63 -15.45 -12.44 -8.23
CA GLY A 63 -15.55 -13.44 -7.17
C GLY A 63 -16.70 -13.19 -6.17
N PRO A 64 -16.69 -13.89 -5.02
CA PRO A 64 -17.80 -13.88 -4.06
C PRO A 64 -18.13 -12.51 -3.46
N PHE A 65 -17.17 -11.57 -3.49
CA PHE A 65 -17.33 -10.22 -2.94
C PHE A 65 -17.58 -9.16 -4.03
N GLY A 66 -17.59 -9.54 -5.31
CA GLY A 66 -17.67 -8.61 -6.44
C GLY A 66 -18.85 -7.63 -6.35
N ALA A 67 -20.05 -8.12 -6.06
CA ALA A 67 -21.24 -7.28 -5.93
C ALA A 67 -21.10 -6.19 -4.84
N THR A 68 -20.47 -6.52 -3.71
CA THR A 68 -20.21 -5.56 -2.63
C THR A 68 -19.31 -4.43 -3.11
N PHE A 69 -18.20 -4.73 -3.79
CA PHE A 69 -17.27 -3.71 -4.29
C PHE A 69 -17.83 -2.93 -5.48
N GLN A 70 -18.56 -3.58 -6.39
CA GLN A 70 -19.26 -2.92 -7.49
C GLN A 70 -20.28 -1.90 -6.97
N SER A 71 -20.97 -2.19 -5.87
CA SER A 71 -21.91 -1.25 -5.25
C SER A 71 -21.22 0.04 -4.73
N MET A 72 -19.95 -0.08 -4.32
CA MET A 72 -19.14 1.05 -3.88
C MET A 72 -18.70 1.97 -5.03
N ALA A 73 -18.80 1.55 -6.29
CA ALA A 73 -18.41 2.37 -7.44
C ALA A 73 -19.22 3.68 -7.52
N SER A 74 -20.44 3.70 -6.98
CA SER A 74 -21.24 4.93 -6.86
C SER A 74 -20.61 5.99 -5.94
N ALA A 75 -19.78 5.57 -4.99
CA ALA A 75 -19.04 6.44 -4.07
C ALA A 75 -17.63 6.79 -4.60
N ALA A 76 -17.32 6.46 -5.85
CA ALA A 76 -16.00 6.69 -6.45
C ALA A 76 -15.42 8.10 -6.21
N PRO A 77 -16.18 9.22 -6.30
CA PRO A 77 -15.59 10.54 -6.06
C PRO A 77 -14.94 10.72 -4.68
N VAL A 78 -15.53 10.11 -3.63
CA VAL A 78 -14.96 10.15 -2.28
C VAL A 78 -13.84 9.12 -2.13
N LEU A 79 -14.04 7.93 -2.69
CA LEU A 79 -13.06 6.85 -2.65
C LEU A 79 -11.77 7.20 -3.41
N ASP A 80 -11.86 7.98 -4.49
CA ASP A 80 -10.72 8.46 -5.26
C ASP A 80 -9.79 9.32 -4.40
N TRP A 81 -10.34 10.26 -3.64
CA TRP A 81 -9.55 11.07 -2.70
C TRP A 81 -8.92 10.22 -1.60
N ILE A 82 -9.70 9.35 -0.96
CA ILE A 82 -9.21 8.46 0.11
C ILE A 82 -8.09 7.56 -0.43
N PHE A 83 -8.28 6.97 -1.61
CA PHE A 83 -7.33 6.08 -2.24
C PHE A 83 -6.05 6.82 -2.62
N MET A 84 -6.15 7.99 -3.26
CA MET A 84 -4.98 8.76 -3.69
C MET A 84 -4.18 9.33 -2.51
N ILE A 85 -4.86 9.84 -1.48
CA ILE A 85 -4.20 10.24 -0.22
C ILE A 85 -3.56 9.02 0.45
N GLY A 86 -4.24 7.88 0.42
CA GLY A 86 -3.73 6.60 0.90
C GLY A 86 -2.44 6.20 0.19
N LEU A 87 -2.42 6.15 -1.14
CA LEU A 87 -1.24 5.79 -1.93
C LEU A 87 -0.07 6.73 -1.68
N LEU A 88 -0.32 8.05 -1.69
CA LEU A 88 0.72 9.04 -1.43
C LEU A 88 1.25 8.92 0.01
N GLY A 89 0.35 8.82 0.99
CA GLY A 89 0.69 8.73 2.41
C GLY A 89 1.47 7.45 2.73
N LEU A 90 1.01 6.30 2.25
CA LEU A 90 1.71 5.03 2.39
C LEU A 90 3.08 5.07 1.72
N GLY A 91 3.13 5.57 0.49
CA GLY A 91 4.36 5.66 -0.27
C GLY A 91 5.41 6.54 0.42
N VAL A 92 5.03 7.75 0.83
CA VAL A 92 5.93 8.67 1.56
C VAL A 92 6.36 8.09 2.90
N ALA A 93 5.41 7.56 3.69
CA ALA A 93 5.71 7.00 5.00
C ALA A 93 6.68 5.81 4.92
N LEU A 94 6.43 4.90 3.99
CA LEU A 94 7.29 3.74 3.78
C LEU A 94 8.63 4.14 3.18
N VAL A 95 8.73 5.02 2.18
CA VAL A 95 10.03 5.41 1.60
C VAL A 95 10.88 6.19 2.61
N THR A 96 10.30 7.15 3.31
CA THR A 96 11.03 7.98 4.29
C THR A 96 11.32 7.24 5.60
N GLY A 97 10.48 6.27 5.97
CA GLY A 97 10.60 5.53 7.23
C GLY A 97 9.95 6.25 8.40
N ALA A 98 9.26 7.36 8.16
CA ALA A 98 8.42 8.05 9.13
C ALA A 98 7.00 7.49 9.10
N GLY A 99 6.36 7.31 10.26
CA GLY A 99 4.96 6.84 10.30
C GLY A 99 4.74 5.37 9.91
N VAL A 100 5.81 4.56 9.79
CA VAL A 100 5.76 3.16 9.33
C VAL A 100 4.71 2.30 10.03
N LYS A 101 4.50 2.48 11.34
CA LYS A 101 3.49 1.73 12.10
C LYS A 101 2.07 2.01 11.60
N ILE A 102 1.75 3.27 11.36
CA ILE A 102 0.44 3.71 10.85
C ILE A 102 0.29 3.24 9.40
N ALA A 103 1.34 3.41 8.60
CA ALA A 103 1.37 2.95 7.22
C ALA A 103 1.15 1.43 7.12
N ALA A 104 1.73 0.64 8.04
CA ALA A 104 1.53 -0.80 8.01
C ALA A 104 0.10 -1.21 8.30
N ILE A 105 -0.59 -0.56 9.24
CA ILE A 105 -2.02 -0.84 9.52
C ILE A 105 -2.87 -0.41 8.32
N ALA A 106 -2.77 0.85 7.91
CA ALA A 106 -3.59 1.41 6.84
C ALA A 106 -3.34 0.70 5.50
N GLY A 107 -2.08 0.44 5.18
CA GLY A 107 -1.68 -0.24 3.95
C GLY A 107 -2.11 -1.69 3.94
N THR A 108 -2.01 -2.41 5.07
CA THR A 108 -2.52 -3.79 5.17
C THR A 108 -4.02 -3.84 4.92
N VAL A 109 -4.79 -2.92 5.52
CA VAL A 109 -6.24 -2.82 5.27
C VAL A 109 -6.50 -2.53 3.79
N LEU A 110 -5.77 -1.59 3.19
CA LEU A 110 -5.92 -1.24 1.79
C LEU A 110 -5.69 -2.45 0.87
N VAL A 111 -4.54 -3.12 0.97
CA VAL A 111 -4.23 -4.26 0.10
C VAL A 111 -5.10 -5.47 0.39
N ALA A 112 -5.59 -5.63 1.63
CA ALA A 112 -6.59 -6.65 1.96
C ALA A 112 -7.93 -6.37 1.27
N MET A 113 -8.39 -5.12 1.24
CA MET A 113 -9.59 -4.74 0.48
C MET A 113 -9.41 -4.94 -1.02
N MET A 114 -8.24 -4.60 -1.56
CA MET A 114 -7.92 -4.83 -2.98
C MET A 114 -7.89 -6.33 -3.31
N TYR A 115 -7.34 -7.15 -2.42
CA TYR A 115 -7.37 -8.61 -2.53
C TYR A 115 -8.81 -9.14 -2.55
N LEU A 116 -9.69 -8.66 -1.67
CA LEU A 116 -11.09 -9.10 -1.65
C LEU A 116 -11.87 -8.62 -2.89
N ALA A 117 -11.57 -7.44 -3.42
CA ALA A 117 -12.17 -6.95 -4.66
C ALA A 117 -11.75 -7.75 -5.90
N THR A 118 -10.58 -8.38 -5.84
CA THR A 118 -10.01 -9.22 -6.92
C THR A 118 -9.87 -10.66 -6.45
N PHE A 119 -10.82 -11.15 -5.65
CA PHE A 119 -10.71 -12.43 -4.99
C PHE A 119 -10.49 -13.55 -6.03
N PRO A 120 -9.37 -14.30 -5.95
CA PRO A 120 -8.93 -15.12 -7.08
C PRO A 120 -9.79 -16.35 -7.31
N LEU A 121 -10.48 -16.85 -6.28
CA LEU A 121 -11.35 -18.01 -6.43
C LEU A 121 -12.57 -17.65 -7.29
N GLY A 122 -12.64 -18.26 -8.48
CA GLY A 122 -13.70 -17.99 -9.45
C GLY A 122 -13.42 -16.81 -10.38
N ALA A 123 -12.27 -16.15 -10.26
CA ALA A 123 -11.83 -15.12 -11.19
C ALA A 123 -11.19 -15.74 -12.44
N ALA A 124 -11.48 -15.16 -13.61
CA ALA A 124 -10.89 -15.64 -14.86
C ALA A 124 -9.40 -15.27 -14.92
N GLY A 125 -8.53 -16.23 -15.25
CA GLY A 125 -7.09 -15.98 -15.39
C GLY A 125 -6.32 -15.87 -14.07
N ALA A 126 -6.92 -16.25 -12.93
CA ALA A 126 -6.21 -16.34 -11.66
C ALA A 126 -5.08 -17.38 -11.73
N THR A 127 -3.86 -16.97 -11.37
CA THR A 127 -2.67 -17.85 -11.36
C THR A 127 -2.62 -18.76 -10.13
N ASN A 128 -3.31 -18.39 -9.06
CA ASN A 128 -3.44 -19.17 -7.83
C ASN A 128 -4.84 -18.94 -7.23
N PRO A 129 -5.52 -19.99 -6.72
CA PRO A 129 -6.91 -19.87 -6.24
C PRO A 129 -7.07 -19.12 -4.90
N ILE A 130 -5.97 -18.78 -4.22
CA ILE A 130 -5.99 -18.18 -2.88
C ILE A 130 -5.10 -16.94 -2.82
N THR A 131 -3.87 -17.00 -3.32
CA THR A 131 -2.89 -15.93 -3.07
C THR A 131 -2.70 -15.03 -4.27
N THR A 132 -2.55 -13.73 -4.00
CA THR A 132 -2.11 -12.69 -4.96
C THR A 132 -0.93 -11.92 -4.36
N SER A 133 -0.37 -10.95 -5.08
CA SER A 133 0.74 -10.11 -4.59
C SER A 133 0.41 -9.36 -3.29
N HIS A 134 -0.86 -9.02 -3.07
CA HIS A 134 -1.34 -8.31 -1.88
C HIS A 134 -0.97 -9.00 -0.56
N TRP A 135 -0.83 -10.34 -0.54
CA TRP A 135 -0.35 -11.07 0.63
C TRP A 135 1.09 -10.72 0.99
N LEU A 136 1.96 -10.64 -0.02
CA LEU A 136 3.36 -10.26 0.16
C LEU A 136 3.49 -8.78 0.51
N GLU A 137 2.69 -7.91 -0.08
CA GLU A 137 2.64 -6.49 0.25
C GLU A 137 2.23 -6.27 1.73
N ALA A 138 1.16 -6.95 2.17
CA ALA A 138 0.72 -6.95 3.58
C ALA A 138 1.80 -7.48 4.52
N ALA A 139 2.37 -8.64 4.21
CA ALA A 139 3.42 -9.24 5.02
C ALA A 139 4.67 -8.34 5.09
N ALA A 140 5.09 -7.72 3.98
CA ALA A 140 6.21 -6.80 3.95
C ALA A 140 5.97 -5.60 4.88
N MET A 141 4.79 -4.99 4.81
CA MET A 141 4.43 -3.86 5.68
C MET A 141 4.40 -4.25 7.17
N ILE A 142 3.82 -5.40 7.51
CA ILE A 142 3.79 -5.92 8.88
C ILE A 142 5.22 -6.19 9.39
N VAL A 143 6.06 -6.87 8.60
CA VAL A 143 7.45 -7.18 8.98
C VAL A 143 8.26 -5.90 9.15
N VAL A 144 8.12 -4.93 8.25
CA VAL A 144 8.80 -3.62 8.33
C VAL A 144 8.42 -2.88 9.62
N ALA A 145 7.15 -2.91 10.02
CA ALA A 145 6.69 -2.31 11.27
C ALA A 145 7.20 -3.08 12.50
N ALA A 146 7.02 -4.41 12.53
CA ALA A 146 7.42 -5.27 13.64
C ALA A 146 8.94 -5.23 13.90
N THR A 147 9.74 -5.10 12.85
CA THR A 147 11.20 -5.01 12.94
C THR A 147 11.72 -3.59 13.11
N ARG A 148 10.85 -2.57 13.15
CA ARG A 148 11.23 -1.15 13.20
C ARG A 148 12.15 -0.73 12.06
N ALA A 149 11.93 -1.25 10.85
CA ALA A 149 12.80 -0.99 9.70
C ALA A 149 12.81 0.46 9.21
N GLY A 150 11.98 1.35 9.77
CA GLY A 150 12.10 2.80 9.60
C GLY A 150 13.35 3.42 10.26
N ASP A 151 14.00 2.72 11.20
CA ASP A 151 15.19 3.22 11.91
C ASP A 151 16.47 3.16 11.04
N THR A 152 16.51 2.30 10.02
CA THR A 152 17.65 2.14 9.10
C THR A 152 17.32 2.76 7.75
N PHE A 153 18.24 3.61 7.25
CA PHE A 153 18.06 4.41 6.02
C PHE A 153 16.73 5.17 5.98
N GLY A 154 16.27 5.65 7.14
CA GLY A 154 14.99 6.31 7.28
C GLY A 154 14.93 7.22 8.49
N LEU A 155 13.81 7.93 8.59
CA LEU A 155 13.55 8.94 9.60
C LEU A 155 12.83 8.39 10.84
N GLY A 156 12.73 7.06 11.00
CA GLY A 156 11.93 6.42 12.04
C GLY A 156 12.30 6.86 13.46
N LYS A 157 13.60 7.01 13.74
CA LYS A 157 14.08 7.51 15.03
C LYS A 157 13.68 8.97 15.29
N ILE A 158 13.70 9.82 14.26
CA ILE A 158 13.32 11.23 14.35
C ILE A 158 11.81 11.31 14.57
N TRP A 159 11.04 10.59 13.76
CA TRP A 159 9.59 10.49 13.88
C TRP A 159 9.15 10.09 15.29
N ALA A 160 9.75 9.02 15.85
CA ALA A 160 9.43 8.53 17.18
C ALA A 160 9.71 9.54 18.32
N LYS A 161 10.60 10.53 18.12
CA LYS A 161 10.81 11.60 19.10
C LYS A 161 9.61 12.54 19.20
N TYR A 162 8.89 12.75 18.09
CA TYR A 162 7.77 13.68 18.04
C TYR A 162 6.43 13.03 18.39
N VAL A 163 6.17 11.81 17.90
CA VAL A 163 4.87 11.14 18.09
C VAL A 163 4.88 10.06 19.18
N GLY A 164 6.05 9.80 19.79
CA GLY A 164 6.23 8.70 20.72
C GLY A 164 6.32 7.33 20.04
N ASP A 165 6.57 6.31 20.85
CA ASP A 165 6.83 4.94 20.37
C ASP A 165 5.82 3.91 20.90
N SER A 166 4.70 4.37 21.47
CA SER A 166 3.80 3.58 22.31
C SER A 166 2.89 2.60 21.55
N ILE A 167 2.62 2.81 20.26
CA ILE A 167 1.57 2.09 19.51
C ILE A 167 1.78 0.55 19.52
N TRP A 168 2.99 0.07 19.82
CA TRP A 168 3.36 -1.36 19.86
C TRP A 168 4.45 -1.65 20.91
N ARG A 169 4.42 -0.98 22.07
CA ARG A 169 5.30 -1.36 23.18
C ARG A 169 4.79 -2.61 23.89
#